data_AF-A0A4R2BWL6-F1
#
_entry.id   AF-A0A4R2BWL6-F1
#
_cell.length_a   1.000
_cell.length_b   1.000
_cell.length_c   1.000
_cell.angle_alpha   90.00
_cell.angle_beta   90.00
_cell.angle_gamma   90.00
#
_symmetry.space_group_name_H-M   'P 1'
#
loop_
_entity.id
_entity.type
_entity.pdbx_description
1 polymer ?
#
loop_
_entity_poly.entity_id
_entity_poly.type
_entity_poly.pdbx_seq_one_letter_code
_entity_poly.pdbx_strand_id
1 'polypeptide(L)' 'MDLWCYDINQGKIVDSFLTLAGKSLTYREAEGMAVYGSTDATARLYFGFASGVTGDRRANFFYRNTLV' A
#
# COMPACT_ATOMS: atom_id res chain seq x y z
N MET A 1 -9.09 -2.28 0.69
CA MET A 1 -8.08 -1.67 -0.19
C MET A 1 -7.36 -2.81 -0.86
N ASP A 2 -7.50 -2.88 -2.17
CA ASP A 2 -6.82 -3.88 -2.98
C ASP A 2 -5.53 -3.28 -3.53
N LEU A 3 -4.49 -4.10 -3.55
CA LEU A 3 -3.23 -3.82 -4.24
C LEU A 3 -3.21 -4.69 -5.49
N TRP A 4 -2.99 -4.09 -6.66
CA TRP A 4 -2.88 -4.80 -7.93
C TRP A 4 -1.46 -4.73 -8.45
N CYS A 5 -0.95 -5.87 -8.89
CA CYS A 5 0.30 -5.96 -9.65
C CYS A 5 -0.07 -6.03 -11.13
N TYR A 6 0.42 -5.06 -11.90
CA TYR A 6 0.20 -4.99 -13.34
C TYR A 6 1.50 -5.20 -14.09
N ASP A 7 1.53 -6.21 -14.95
CA ASP A 7 2.65 -6.39 -15.86
C ASP A 7 2.48 -5.45 -17.06
N ILE A 8 3.31 -4.41 -17.09
CA ILE A 8 3.31 -3.39 -18.15
C ILE A 8 3.72 -3.93 -19.53
N ASN A 9 4.49 -5.02 -19.58
CA ASN A 9 4.91 -5.64 -20.84
C ASN A 9 3.82 -6.56 -21.40
N GLN A 10 3.07 -7.24 -20.52
CA GLN A 10 1.98 -8.13 -20.93
C GLN A 10 0.62 -7.43 -21.02
N GLY A 11 0.49 -6.22 -20.46
CA GLY A 11 -0.74 -5.44 -20.50
C GLY A 11 -1.87 -6.03 -19.66
N LYS A 12 -1.56 -6.68 -18.54
CA LYS A 12 -2.57 -7.31 -17.67
C LYS A 12 -2.21 -7.28 -16.20
N ILE A 13 -3.23 -7.39 -15.35
CA ILE A 13 -3.06 -7.67 -13.93
C ILE A 13 -2.52 -9.10 -13.78
N VAL A 14 -1.42 -9.24 -13.06
CA VAL A 14 -0.77 -10.54 -12.79
C VAL A 14 -0.94 -11.01 -11.36
N ASP A 15 -1.30 -10.11 -10.43
CA ASP A 15 -1.64 -10.46 -9.05
C ASP A 15 -2.55 -9.39 -8.41
N SER A 16 -3.28 -9.80 -7.37
CA SER A 16 -4.10 -8.90 -6.55
C SER A 16 -4.12 -9.36 -5.10
N PHE A 17 -4.02 -8.41 -4.17
CA PHE A 17 -4.01 -8.70 -2.74
C PHE A 17 -4.87 -7.72 -1.94
N LEU A 18 -5.80 -8.26 -1.14
CA LEU A 18 -6.56 -7.47 -0.18
C LEU A 18 -5.71 -7.22 1.07
N THR A 19 -5.27 -5.98 1.28
CA THR A 19 -4.48 -5.64 2.48
C THR A 19 -5.36 -5.38 3.71
N LEU A 20 -5.00 -6.04 4.81
CA LEU A 20 -5.56 -5.84 6.15
C LEU A 20 -4.80 -4.78 6.96
N ALA A 21 -3.78 -4.13 6.37
CA ALA A 21 -3.08 -3.03 7.02
C ALA A 21 -4.05 -1.91 7.40
N GLY A 22 -3.95 -1.45 8.65
CA GLY A 22 -4.84 -0.42 9.18
C GLY A 22 -6.30 -0.85 9.32
N LYS A 23 -6.63 -2.16 9.34
CA LYS A 23 -8.02 -2.65 9.49
C LYS A 23 -8.75 -2.09 10.72
N SER A 24 -8.03 -1.78 11.79
CA SER A 24 -8.58 -1.20 13.02
C SER A 24 -8.79 0.31 12.96
N LEU A 25 -8.37 0.99 11.89
CA LEU A 25 -8.53 2.44 11.77
C LEU A 25 -9.99 2.81 11.53
N THR A 26 -10.47 3.83 12.23
CA THR A 26 -11.76 4.47 11.95
C THR A 26 -11.64 5.20 10.61
N TYR A 27 -12.30 4.67 9.58
CA TYR A 27 -12.16 5.09 8.18
C TYR A 27 -10.74 4.86 7.62
N ARG A 28 -10.67 4.44 6.35
CA ARG A 28 -9.41 4.10 5.69
C ARG A 28 -9.50 4.41 4.21
N GLU A 29 -9.03 5.59 3.85
CA GLU A 29 -8.93 6.09 2.47
C GLU A 29 -7.48 6.03 2.02
N ALA A 30 -7.24 5.61 0.77
CA ALA A 30 -5.89 5.39 0.27
C ALA A 30 -5.30 6.65 -0.35
N GLU A 31 -4.05 6.95 0.01
CA GLU A 31 -3.43 8.25 -0.25
C GLU A 31 -2.06 8.12 -0.91
N GLY A 32 -1.87 7.08 -1.71
CA GLY A 32 -0.67 6.86 -2.51
C GLY A 32 0.22 5.71 -2.02
N MET A 33 1.22 5.42 -2.86
CA MET A 33 2.16 4.32 -2.68
C MET A 33 3.51 4.64 -3.30
N ALA A 34 4.55 4.00 -2.80
CA ALA A 34 5.91 4.14 -3.31
C ALA A 34 6.68 2.83 -3.16
N VAL A 35 7.57 2.54 -4.11
CA VAL A 35 8.57 1.48 -3.96
C VAL A 35 9.86 2.12 -3.48
N TYR A 36 10.37 1.65 -2.35
CA TYR A 36 11.68 2.04 -1.84
C TYR A 36 12.70 0.96 -2.18
N GLY A 37 13.70 1.32 -2.97
CA GLY A 37 14.91 0.53 -3.16
C GLY A 37 15.90 0.87 -2.06
N SER A 38 16.33 -0.12 -1.28
CA SER A 38 17.44 0.05 -0.32
C SER A 38 18.77 -0.31 -0.99
N THR A 39 19.88 -0.08 -0.28
CA THR A 39 21.21 -0.61 -0.63
C THR A 39 21.29 -2.12 -0.39
N ASP A 40 20.33 -2.67 0.37
CA ASP A 40 20.12 -4.11 0.51
C ASP A 40 19.21 -4.66 -0.61
N ALA A 41 19.20 -5.99 -0.78
CA ALA A 41 18.40 -6.66 -1.81
C ALA A 41 16.88 -6.65 -1.52
N THR A 42 16.39 -5.84 -0.58
CA THR A 42 14.96 -5.80 -0.22
C THR A 42 14.28 -4.54 -0.75
N ALA A 43 13.63 -4.67 -1.89
CA ALA A 43 12.62 -3.71 -2.32
C ALA A 43 11.43 -3.76 -1.35
N ARG A 44 10.92 -2.60 -0.95
CA ARG A 44 9.76 -2.50 -0.05
C ARG A 44 8.67 -1.67 -0.72
N LEU A 45 7.44 -2.20 -0.71
CA LEU A 45 6.26 -1.46 -1.12
C LEU A 45 5.70 -0.73 0.09
N TYR A 46 5.68 0.59 0.03
CA TYR A 46 5.07 1.47 1.01
C TYR A 46 3.74 2.00 0.48
N PHE A 47 2.77 2.18 1.37
CA PHE A 47 1.48 2.76 1.05
C PHE A 47 0.85 3.46 2.25
N GLY A 48 0.09 4.52 1.96
CA GLY A 48 -0.49 5.40 2.96
C GLY A 48 -2.00 5.29 3.06
N PHE A 49 -2.52 5.49 4.27
CA PHE A 49 -3.95 5.69 4.50
C PHE A 49 -4.22 6.99 5.26
N ALA A 50 -5.20 7.77 4.80
CA ALA A 50 -5.90 8.71 5.64
C ALA A 50 -6.92 7.96 6.51
N SER A 51 -6.93 8.27 7.80
CA SER A 51 -7.91 7.76 8.75
C SER A 51 -8.46 8.87 9.63
N GLY A 52 -9.41 8.53 10.50
CA GLY A 52 -10.05 9.45 11.42
C GLY A 52 -11.32 10.05 10.81
N VAL A 53 -11.76 11.15 11.40
CA VAL A 53 -13.01 11.82 11.02
C VAL A 53 -12.72 13.19 10.41
N THR A 54 -13.72 13.81 9.78
CA THR A 54 -13.60 15.18 9.26
C THR A 54 -13.14 16.13 10.37
N GLY A 55 -12.03 16.86 10.11
CA GLY A 55 -11.41 17.77 11.09
C GLY A 55 -10.34 17.13 11.99
N ASP A 56 -10.24 15.80 12.04
CA ASP A 56 -9.15 15.06 12.73
C ASP A 56 -8.70 13.89 11.83
N ARG A 57 -8.14 14.23 10.66
CA ARG A 57 -7.55 13.24 9.76
C ARG A 57 -6.10 12.96 10.15
N ARG A 58 -5.73 11.68 10.13
CA ARG A 58 -4.38 11.19 10.44
C ARG A 58 -3.78 10.49 9.23
N ALA A 59 -2.50 10.74 8.99
CA ALA A 59 -1.72 10.01 8.00
C ALA A 59 -1.10 8.77 8.65
N ASN A 60 -1.30 7.62 8.02
CA ASN A 60 -0.76 6.35 8.47
C ASN A 60 0.09 5.76 7.36
N PHE A 61 1.21 5.14 7.72
CA PHE A 61 2.16 4.59 6.77
C PHE A 61 2.43 3.12 7.08
N PHE A 62 2.28 2.27 6.06
CA PHE A 62 2.50 0.83 6.15
C PHE A 62 3.47 0.39 5.07
N TYR A 63 4.09 -0.78 5.27
CA TYR A 63 4.98 -1.35 4.29
C TYR A 63 4.85 -2.87 4.21
N ARG A 64 5.22 -3.41 3.06
CA ARG A 64 5.43 -4.84 2.82
C ARG A 64 6.85 -5.07 2.33
N ASN A 65 7.55 -6.01 2.95
CA ASN A 65 8.95 -6.36 2.68
C ASN A 65 9.13 -7.79 2.13
N THR A 66 8.05 -8.55 2.04
CA THR A 66 8.02 -9.81 1.29
C THR A 66 7.68 -9.49 -0.17
N LEU A 67 8.64 -9.76 -1.05
CA LEU A 67 8.41 -9.85 -2.49
C LEU A 67 7.34 -10.93 -2.72
N VAL A 68 6.32 -10.57 -3.50
CA VAL A 68 5.37 -11.52 -4.09
C VAL A 68 6.09 -12.49 -5.01
#